data_AF-A0A975YBL9-F1
#
_entry.id   AF-A0A975YBL9-F1
#
_cell.length_a   1.000
_cell.length_b   1.000
_cell.length_c   1.000
_cell.angle_alpha   90.00
_cell.angle_beta   90.00
_cell.angle_gamma   90.00
#
_symmetry.space_group_name_H-M   'P 1'
#
loop_
_entity.id
_entity.type
_entity.pdbx_description
1 polymer ?
#
loop_
_entity_poly.entity_id
_entity_poly.type
_entity_poly.pdbx_seq_one_letter_code
_entity_poly.pdbx_strand_id
1 'polypeptide(L)'
;MATAGVGTVFAVLPLWLVGIPVWASAAVTLLVVGLLGWLIHAAGQLATVADLKGIEIRGYFGRRRIAWEDIQTIEAAPNPGALTQNDAPSMIVYVYSRDGKRRLLPYVDDIHVNLAREYQLLHEIWEELRGREWAPDADAAVHIARSQARHTALMFGMVCSMLSFIPLMVVALLPLFVDFPEWAEPVMNPFVVMGAGLPAVFAVTALLSYRKNRKNRPAG
;
A
#
# COMPACT_ATOMS: atom_id res chain seq x y z
N MET A 1 -6.34 -19.83 8.97
CA MET A 1 -7.78 -20.05 8.70
C MET A 1 -8.30 -18.76 8.07
N ALA A 2 -8.47 -18.75 6.75
CA ALA A 2 -8.64 -17.56 5.92
C ALA A 2 -10.06 -16.97 6.01
N THR A 3 -10.20 -15.76 6.56
CA THR A 3 -11.47 -15.00 6.58
C THR A 3 -11.44 -13.75 5.70
N ALA A 4 -10.27 -13.33 5.20
CA ALA A 4 -10.12 -12.07 4.44
C ALA A 4 -10.46 -12.18 2.94
N GLY A 5 -10.58 -13.38 2.37
CA GLY A 5 -10.97 -13.58 0.96
C GLY A 5 -12.48 -13.64 0.70
N VAL A 6 -13.29 -13.66 1.76
CA VAL A 6 -14.72 -13.99 1.68
C VAL A 6 -15.57 -12.75 1.32
N GLY A 7 -15.14 -11.54 1.70
CA GLY A 7 -15.95 -10.32 1.54
C GLY A 7 -16.27 -9.95 0.08
N THR A 8 -15.32 -10.12 -0.84
CA THR A 8 -15.52 -9.81 -2.27
C THR A 8 -16.43 -10.83 -2.97
N VAL A 9 -16.38 -12.10 -2.55
CA VAL A 9 -17.28 -13.15 -3.07
C VAL A 9 -18.72 -12.88 -2.63
N PHE A 10 -18.93 -12.35 -1.41
CA PHE A 10 -20.25 -12.01 -0.90
C PHE A 10 -20.87 -10.75 -1.52
N ALA A 11 -20.09 -9.84 -2.10
CA ALA A 11 -20.63 -8.66 -2.78
C ALA A 11 -21.35 -8.99 -4.10
N VAL A 12 -21.03 -10.13 -4.74
CA VAL A 12 -21.69 -10.60 -5.97
C VAL A 12 -22.95 -11.42 -5.65
N LEU A 13 -23.05 -12.01 -4.46
CA LEU A 13 -24.18 -12.85 -4.04
C LEU A 13 -25.55 -12.15 -4.17
N PRO A 14 -25.72 -10.86 -3.82
CA PRO A 14 -26.97 -10.14 -4.01
C PRO A 14 -27.37 -10.01 -5.48
N LEU A 15 -26.42 -9.91 -6.42
CA LEU A 15 -26.75 -9.89 -7.86
C LEU A 15 -27.42 -11.19 -8.30
N TRP A 16 -27.08 -12.33 -7.70
CA TRP A 16 -27.72 -13.61 -8.04
C TRP A 16 -29.11 -13.79 -7.45
N LEU A 17 -29.46 -13.00 -6.43
CA LEU A 17 -30.75 -13.06 -5.74
C LEU A 17 -31.79 -12.10 -6.36
N VAL A 18 -31.36 -11.08 -7.10
CA VAL A 18 -32.23 -10.04 -7.67
C VAL A 18 -32.59 -10.35 -9.13
N GLY A 19 -33.32 -11.44 -9.40
CA GLY A 19 -34.07 -11.64 -10.66
C GLY A 19 -33.36 -11.31 -12.00
N ILE A 20 -32.03 -11.41 -12.07
CA ILE A 20 -31.26 -11.00 -13.25
C ILE A 20 -31.46 -12.04 -14.35
N PRO A 21 -31.61 -11.64 -15.63
CA PRO A 21 -31.64 -12.58 -16.74
C PRO A 21 -30.47 -13.56 -16.69
N VAL A 22 -30.74 -14.86 -16.89
CA VAL A 22 -29.76 -15.96 -16.73
C VAL A 22 -28.47 -15.73 -17.52
N TRP A 23 -28.57 -15.17 -18.73
CA TRP A 23 -27.42 -14.87 -19.57
C TRP A 23 -26.47 -13.83 -18.95
N ALA A 24 -26.99 -12.85 -18.20
CA ALA A 24 -26.19 -11.82 -17.56
C ALA A 24 -25.48 -12.38 -16.32
N SER A 25 -26.15 -13.20 -15.51
CA SER A 25 -25.50 -13.93 -14.41
C SER A 25 -24.41 -14.87 -14.93
N ALA A 26 -24.67 -15.59 -16.02
CA ALA A 26 -23.67 -16.44 -16.66
C ALA A 26 -22.45 -15.64 -17.17
N ALA A 27 -22.68 -14.48 -17.79
CA ALA A 27 -21.58 -13.62 -18.25
C ALA A 27 -20.73 -13.08 -17.09
N VAL A 28 -21.36 -12.63 -16.00
CA VAL A 28 -20.64 -12.18 -14.79
C VAL A 28 -19.85 -13.33 -14.17
N THR A 29 -20.43 -14.54 -14.13
CA THR A 29 -19.73 -15.74 -13.63
C THR A 29 -18.47 -16.02 -14.42
N LEU A 30 -18.58 -16.06 -15.76
CA LEU A 30 -17.45 -16.33 -16.64
C LEU A 30 -16.37 -15.25 -16.51
N LEU A 31 -16.77 -13.99 -16.34
CA LEU A 31 -15.84 -12.89 -16.11
C LEU A 31 -15.10 -13.03 -14.78
N VAL A 32 -15.81 -13.37 -13.68
CA VAL A 32 -15.19 -13.58 -12.37
C VAL A 32 -14.26 -14.79 -12.38
N VAL A 33 -14.70 -15.92 -12.95
CA VAL A 33 -13.88 -17.13 -13.08
C VAL A 33 -12.66 -16.87 -13.96
N GLY A 34 -12.84 -16.18 -15.09
CA GLY A 34 -11.75 -15.78 -15.98
C GLY A 34 -10.74 -14.86 -15.27
N LEU A 35 -11.23 -13.88 -14.49
CA LEU A 35 -10.40 -12.99 -13.69
C LEU A 35 -9.63 -13.77 -12.61
N LEU A 36 -10.28 -14.66 -11.87
CA LEU A 36 -9.63 -15.49 -10.85
C LEU A 36 -8.58 -16.42 -11.46
N GLY A 37 -8.90 -17.09 -12.56
CA GLY A 37 -7.96 -17.94 -13.29
C GLY A 37 -6.75 -17.15 -13.79
N TRP A 38 -6.98 -15.96 -14.34
CA TRP A 38 -5.91 -15.05 -14.74
C TRP A 38 -5.06 -14.58 -13.56
N LEU A 39 -5.67 -14.21 -12.42
CA LEU A 39 -4.95 -13.81 -11.20
C LEU A 39 -4.09 -14.94 -10.65
N ILE A 40 -4.61 -16.17 -10.59
CA ILE A 40 -3.85 -17.36 -10.15
C ILE A 40 -2.66 -17.59 -11.07
N HIS A 41 -2.89 -17.55 -12.40
CA HIS A 41 -1.83 -17.70 -13.38
C HIS A 41 -0.77 -16.60 -13.25
N ALA A 42 -1.19 -15.35 -13.10
CA ALA A 42 -0.30 -14.21 -13.00
C ALA A 42 0.47 -14.19 -11.66
N ALA A 43 -0.14 -14.66 -10.57
CA ALA A 43 0.54 -14.85 -9.28
C ALA A 43 1.66 -15.88 -9.40
N GLY A 44 1.45 -16.99 -10.12
CA GLY A 44 2.49 -17.99 -10.38
C GLY A 44 3.66 -17.49 -11.23
N GLN A 45 3.53 -16.33 -11.90
CA GLN A 45 4.62 -15.71 -12.63
C GLN A 45 5.41 -14.69 -11.82
N LEU A 46 4.96 -14.36 -10.61
CA LEU A 46 5.70 -13.49 -9.73
C LEU A 46 6.96 -14.21 -9.25
N ALA A 47 8.11 -13.55 -9.38
CA ALA A 47 9.37 -14.10 -8.93
C ALA A 47 10.38 -12.98 -8.79
N THR A 48 11.24 -13.11 -7.80
CA THR A 48 12.47 -12.32 -7.68
C THR A 48 13.63 -13.25 -8.04
N VAL A 49 14.38 -12.90 -9.06
CA VAL A 49 15.57 -13.66 -9.48
C VAL A 49 16.77 -12.73 -9.42
N ALA A 50 17.75 -13.06 -8.58
CA ALA A 50 19.04 -12.37 -8.56
C ALA A 50 20.02 -13.10 -9.49
N ASP A 51 20.63 -12.36 -10.41
CA ASP A 51 21.63 -12.84 -11.38
C ASP A 51 22.86 -11.93 -11.34
N LEU A 52 23.98 -12.33 -11.94
CA LEU A 52 25.24 -11.59 -11.93
C LEU A 52 25.13 -10.15 -12.47
N LYS A 53 24.16 -9.85 -13.33
CA LYS A 53 23.98 -8.48 -13.86
C LYS A 53 22.97 -7.65 -13.06
N GLY A 54 22.18 -8.24 -12.17
CA GLY A 54 21.18 -7.50 -11.39
C GLY A 54 20.02 -8.34 -10.86
N ILE A 55 19.02 -7.66 -10.31
CA ILE A 55 17.77 -8.25 -9.83
C ILE A 55 16.70 -8.16 -10.92
N GLU A 56 16.13 -9.29 -11.30
CA GLU A 56 14.93 -9.39 -12.13
C GLU A 56 13.69 -9.55 -11.25
N ILE A 57 12.78 -8.58 -11.34
CA ILE A 57 11.48 -8.60 -10.69
C ILE A 57 10.44 -8.95 -11.75
N ARG A 58 9.78 -10.09 -11.58
CA ARG A 58 8.65 -10.51 -12.42
C ARG A 58 7.35 -10.11 -11.71
N GLY A 59 6.60 -9.21 -12.33
CA GLY A 59 5.32 -8.69 -11.86
C GLY A 59 4.15 -9.20 -12.71
N TYR A 60 2.92 -8.92 -12.27
CA TYR A 60 1.68 -9.29 -12.98
C TYR A 60 1.62 -8.83 -14.44
N PHE A 61 2.25 -7.69 -14.76
CA PHE A 61 2.17 -7.04 -16.08
C PHE A 61 3.50 -7.03 -16.84
N GLY A 62 4.54 -7.68 -16.34
CA GLY A 62 5.82 -7.72 -17.03
C GLY A 62 7.02 -7.94 -16.13
N ARG A 63 8.18 -7.98 -16.78
CA ARG A 63 9.47 -8.24 -16.15
C ARG A 63 10.28 -6.95 -16.13
N ARG A 64 10.93 -6.66 -15.01
CA ARG A 64 11.80 -5.49 -14.87
C ARG A 64 13.12 -5.95 -14.29
N ARG A 65 14.21 -5.56 -14.95
CA ARG A 65 15.56 -5.76 -14.44
C ARG A 65 16.07 -4.47 -13.83
N ILE A 66 16.75 -4.57 -12.69
CA ILE A 66 17.49 -3.48 -12.07
C ILE A 66 18.94 -3.96 -11.98
N ALA A 67 19.86 -3.24 -12.63
CA ALA A 67 21.28 -3.56 -12.55
C ALA A 67 21.80 -3.33 -11.12
N TRP A 68 22.83 -4.07 -10.70
CA TRP A 68 23.40 -3.91 -9.36
C TRP A 68 23.92 -2.49 -9.10
N GLU A 69 24.52 -1.86 -10.11
CA GLU A 69 25.01 -0.48 -10.08
C GLU A 69 23.90 0.57 -9.91
N ASP A 70 22.67 0.26 -10.35
CA ASP A 70 21.52 1.16 -10.24
C ASP A 70 20.81 1.05 -8.87
N ILE A 71 21.18 0.08 -8.04
CA ILE A 71 20.61 -0.12 -6.72
C ILE A 71 21.31 0.80 -5.73
N GLN A 72 20.51 1.64 -5.06
CA GLN A 72 20.98 2.55 -4.02
C GLN A 72 20.97 1.90 -2.64
N THR A 73 19.91 1.14 -2.35
CA THR A 73 19.81 0.36 -1.11
C THR A 73 18.74 -0.73 -1.24
N ILE A 74 18.90 -1.76 -0.43
CA ILE A 74 17.94 -2.85 -0.22
C ILE A 74 17.51 -2.76 1.24
N GLU A 75 16.21 -2.65 1.51
CA GLU A 75 15.69 -2.42 2.86
C GLU A 75 14.58 -3.44 3.18
N ALA A 76 14.69 -4.12 4.31
CA ALA A 76 13.60 -4.90 4.89
C ALA A 76 12.75 -3.99 5.78
N ALA A 77 11.45 -3.89 5.50
CA ALA A 77 10.55 -3.01 6.25
C ALA A 77 9.27 -3.75 6.66
N PRO A 78 8.60 -3.30 7.75
CA PRO A 78 7.31 -3.86 8.14
C PRO A 78 6.28 -3.73 7.02
N ASN A 79 5.51 -4.79 6.80
CA ASN A 79 4.41 -4.77 5.86
C ASN A 79 3.23 -4.01 6.47
N PRO A 80 2.78 -2.88 5.88
CA PRO A 80 1.61 -2.17 6.40
C PRO A 80 0.33 -3.01 6.36
N GLY A 81 0.25 -4.00 5.47
CA GLY A 81 -0.89 -4.93 5.37
C GLY A 81 -0.94 -5.99 6.49
N ALA A 82 0.18 -6.25 7.18
CA ALA A 82 0.21 -7.25 8.25
C ALA A 82 -0.70 -6.88 9.44
N LEU A 83 -0.96 -5.58 9.64
CA LEU A 83 -1.87 -5.11 10.69
C LEU A 83 -3.34 -5.43 10.41
N THR A 84 -3.71 -5.66 9.15
CA THR A 84 -5.11 -5.86 8.74
C THR A 84 -5.38 -7.24 8.16
N GLN A 85 -4.33 -8.03 7.86
CA GLN A 85 -4.43 -9.34 7.24
C GLN A 85 -3.66 -10.38 8.06
N ASN A 86 -4.39 -11.37 8.60
CA ASN A 86 -3.84 -12.41 9.47
C ASN A 86 -2.77 -13.30 8.81
N ASP A 87 -2.82 -13.45 7.48
CA ASP A 87 -1.91 -14.32 6.72
C ASP A 87 -0.94 -13.50 5.84
N ALA A 88 -0.81 -12.19 6.07
CA ALA A 88 0.14 -11.36 5.35
C ALA A 88 1.53 -11.39 5.99
N PRO A 89 2.62 -11.32 5.19
CA PRO A 89 3.97 -11.32 5.72
C PRO A 89 4.19 -10.13 6.63
N SER A 90 4.87 -10.30 7.76
CA SER A 90 5.11 -9.19 8.71
C SER A 90 6.18 -8.24 8.20
N MET A 91 7.12 -8.77 7.43
CA MET A 91 8.28 -8.05 6.88
C MET A 91 8.43 -8.34 5.40
N ILE A 92 8.72 -7.30 4.62
CA ILE A 92 8.87 -7.37 3.17
C ILE A 92 10.10 -6.59 2.73
N VAL A 93 10.77 -7.05 1.66
CA VAL A 93 11.98 -6.40 1.14
C VAL A 93 11.67 -5.48 -0.01
N TYR A 94 12.25 -4.28 0.04
CA TYR A 94 12.22 -3.30 -1.01
C TYR A 94 13.61 -3.05 -1.59
N VAL A 95 13.64 -2.76 -2.89
CA VAL A 95 14.81 -2.23 -3.58
C VAL A 95 14.54 -0.79 -3.98
N TYR A 96 15.52 0.07 -3.74
CA TYR A 96 15.52 1.44 -4.19
C TYR A 96 16.49 1.60 -5.35
N SER A 97 15.93 2.00 -6.49
CA SER A 97 16.73 2.35 -7.68
C SER A 97 17.28 3.78 -7.55
N ARG A 98 18.27 4.11 -8.37
CA ARG A 98 18.85 5.45 -8.55
C ARG A 98 17.81 6.55 -8.79
N ASP A 99 16.68 6.24 -9.43
CA ASP A 99 15.55 7.18 -9.58
C ASP A 99 14.82 7.50 -8.24
N GLY A 100 15.24 6.90 -7.12
CA GLY A 100 14.54 6.92 -5.84
C GLY A 100 13.22 6.13 -5.84
N LYS A 101 12.95 5.35 -6.90
CA LYS A 101 11.75 4.52 -7.01
C LYS A 101 11.89 3.28 -6.13
N ARG A 102 10.91 3.10 -5.24
CA ARG A 102 10.75 1.90 -4.42
C ARG A 102 10.11 0.77 -5.23
N ARG A 103 10.70 -0.41 -5.22
CA ARG A 103 10.15 -1.64 -5.82
C ARG A 103 10.09 -2.73 -4.76
N LEU A 104 8.92 -3.36 -4.62
CA LEU A 104 8.77 -4.55 -3.79
C LEU A 104 9.48 -5.73 -4.48
N LEU A 105 10.16 -6.57 -3.72
CA LEU A 105 10.64 -7.88 -4.18
C LEU A 105 9.59 -8.94 -3.85
N PRO A 106 8.83 -9.46 -4.84
CA PRO A 106 7.85 -10.51 -4.58
C PRO A 106 8.51 -11.74 -3.98
N TYR A 107 7.85 -12.34 -2.98
CA TYR A 107 8.26 -13.57 -2.29
C TYR A 107 9.59 -13.51 -1.54
N VAL A 108 10.19 -12.32 -1.39
CA VAL A 108 11.29 -12.09 -0.45
C VAL A 108 10.69 -11.50 0.82
N ASP A 109 10.08 -12.39 1.62
CA ASP A 109 9.37 -12.06 2.85
C ASP A 109 9.50 -13.19 3.88
N ASP A 110 9.03 -12.95 5.10
CA ASP A 110 9.15 -13.85 6.24
C ASP A 110 8.24 -15.11 6.17
N ILE A 111 7.29 -15.15 5.24
CA ILE A 111 6.43 -16.32 5.02
C ILE A 111 7.08 -17.29 4.02
N HIS A 112 7.69 -16.76 2.96
CA HIS A 112 8.19 -17.58 1.85
C HIS A 112 9.66 -17.99 2.02
N VAL A 113 10.47 -17.19 2.71
CA VAL A 113 11.91 -17.45 2.86
C VAL A 113 12.41 -17.14 4.28
N ASN A 114 13.60 -17.63 4.62
CA ASN A 114 14.30 -17.12 5.80
C ASN A 114 14.79 -15.70 5.50
N LEU A 115 13.94 -14.73 5.82
CA LEU A 115 14.13 -13.33 5.44
C LEU A 115 15.48 -12.77 5.88
N ALA A 116 15.94 -13.07 7.11
CA ALA A 116 17.20 -12.55 7.61
C ALA A 116 18.39 -13.05 6.78
N ARG A 117 18.39 -14.35 6.45
CA ARG A 117 19.44 -14.97 5.63
C ARG A 117 19.40 -14.46 4.20
N GLU A 118 18.23 -14.44 3.55
CA GLU A 118 18.11 -14.01 2.16
C GLU A 118 18.39 -12.52 1.99
N TYR A 119 17.96 -11.69 2.94
CA TYR A 119 18.28 -10.27 2.95
C TYR A 119 19.79 -10.03 3.06
N GLN A 120 20.47 -10.73 3.99
CA GLN A 120 21.92 -10.64 4.13
C GLN A 120 22.65 -11.08 2.86
N LEU A 121 22.24 -12.22 2.28
CA LEU A 121 22.82 -12.72 1.04
C LEU A 121 22.65 -11.72 -0.11
N LEU A 122 21.46 -11.17 -0.30
CA LEU A 122 21.20 -10.15 -1.33
C LEU A 122 22.01 -8.87 -1.09
N HIS A 123 22.20 -8.49 0.17
CA HIS A 123 23.00 -7.32 0.53
C HIS A 123 24.48 -7.53 0.21
N GLU A 124 25.04 -8.68 0.59
CA GLU A 124 26.43 -9.06 0.29
C GLU A 124 26.69 -9.12 -1.22
N ILE A 125 25.79 -9.77 -1.97
CA ILE A 125 25.88 -9.83 -3.44
C ILE A 125 25.84 -8.42 -4.05
N TRP A 126 24.97 -7.55 -3.56
CA TRP A 126 24.92 -6.16 -4.02
C TRP A 126 26.21 -5.41 -3.72
N GLU A 127 26.78 -5.55 -2.52
CA GLU A 127 28.04 -4.89 -2.16
C GLU A 127 29.20 -5.35 -3.04
N GLU A 128 29.24 -6.63 -3.42
CA GLU A 128 30.25 -7.19 -4.32
C GLU A 128 30.05 -6.74 -5.77
N LEU A 129 28.82 -6.73 -6.26
CA LEU A 129 28.50 -6.53 -7.69
C LEU A 129 28.13 -5.10 -8.08
N ARG A 130 27.91 -4.17 -7.13
CA ARG A 130 27.58 -2.76 -7.44
C ARG A 130 28.66 -2.02 -8.22
N GLY A 131 29.87 -2.56 -8.27
CA GLY A 131 31.01 -1.99 -8.98
C GLY A 131 31.84 -1.04 -8.11
N ARG A 132 33.12 -0.88 -8.45
CA ARG A 132 34.07 -0.05 -7.68
C ARG A 132 33.78 1.44 -7.75
N GLU A 133 33.13 1.89 -8.82
CA GLU A 133 32.77 3.29 -9.04
C GLU A 133 31.43 3.66 -8.39
N TRP A 134 30.78 2.71 -7.71
CA TRP A 134 29.51 2.97 -7.06
C TRP A 134 29.70 4.02 -5.95
N ALA A 135 28.89 5.06 -6.02
CA ALA A 135 28.78 6.08 -5.00
C ALA A 135 27.29 6.34 -4.69
N PRO A 136 26.94 6.63 -3.43
CA PRO A 136 25.59 7.03 -3.08
C PRO A 136 25.15 8.26 -3.89
N ASP A 137 23.98 8.19 -4.52
CA ASP A 137 23.41 9.30 -5.27
C ASP A 137 22.59 10.18 -4.30
N ALA A 138 23.08 11.41 -4.05
CA ALA A 138 22.46 12.33 -3.11
C ALA A 138 21.03 12.72 -3.54
N ASP A 139 20.78 12.86 -4.84
CA ASP A 139 19.44 13.16 -5.35
C ASP A 139 18.51 11.96 -5.13
N ALA A 140 19.00 10.75 -5.39
CA ALA A 140 18.27 9.52 -5.09
C ALA A 140 17.89 9.44 -3.60
N ALA A 141 18.83 9.73 -2.70
CA ALA A 141 18.59 9.73 -1.26
C ALA A 141 17.47 10.73 -0.86
N VAL A 142 17.47 11.93 -1.45
CA VAL A 142 16.42 12.93 -1.25
C VAL A 142 15.07 12.44 -1.76
N HIS A 143 15.03 11.81 -2.94
CA HIS A 143 13.81 11.25 -3.53
C HIS A 143 13.23 10.11 -2.67
N ILE A 144 14.08 9.19 -2.22
CA ILE A 144 13.71 8.08 -1.32
C ILE A 144 13.13 8.67 -0.03
N ALA A 145 13.84 9.64 0.56
CA ALA A 145 13.42 10.28 1.79
C ALA A 145 12.04 10.95 1.64
N ARG A 146 11.83 11.74 0.58
CA ARG A 146 10.57 12.42 0.32
C ARG A 146 9.42 11.42 0.07
N SER A 147 9.69 10.35 -0.67
CA SER A 147 8.71 9.29 -0.96
C SER A 147 8.26 8.59 0.31
N GLN A 148 9.20 8.16 1.17
CA GLN A 148 8.90 7.55 2.47
C GLN A 148 8.11 8.51 3.36
N ALA A 149 8.52 9.78 3.46
CA ALA A 149 7.82 10.78 4.28
C ALA A 149 6.38 11.01 3.81
N ARG A 150 6.15 11.07 2.50
CA ARG A 150 4.80 11.19 1.91
C ARG A 150 3.97 9.94 2.21
N HIS A 151 4.52 8.75 2.05
CA HIS A 151 3.80 7.51 2.32
C HIS A 151 3.38 7.40 3.80
N THR A 152 4.29 7.68 4.73
CA THR A 152 3.99 7.69 6.17
C THR A 152 2.95 8.75 6.52
N ALA A 153 3.03 9.94 5.91
CA ALA A 153 2.05 11.00 6.11
C ALA A 153 0.65 10.61 5.60
N LEU A 154 0.56 10.00 4.41
CA LEU A 154 -0.71 9.54 3.86
C LEU A 154 -1.32 8.40 4.69
N MET A 155 -0.52 7.43 5.11
CA MET A 155 -0.98 6.34 5.98
C MET A 155 -1.49 6.87 7.32
N PHE A 156 -0.74 7.79 7.95
CA PHE A 156 -1.16 8.42 9.20
C PHE A 156 -2.46 9.21 9.01
N GLY A 157 -2.57 9.97 7.92
CA GLY A 157 -3.79 10.72 7.60
C GLY A 157 -5.00 9.80 7.40
N MET A 158 -4.81 8.67 6.71
CA MET A 158 -5.85 7.66 6.52
C MET A 158 -6.31 7.07 7.85
N VAL A 159 -5.38 6.65 8.72
CA VAL A 159 -5.69 6.11 10.05
C VAL A 159 -6.45 7.13 10.91
N CYS A 160 -5.99 8.38 10.95
CA CYS A 160 -6.69 9.43 11.70
C CYS A 160 -8.10 9.70 11.16
N SER A 161 -8.29 9.63 9.85
CA SER A 161 -9.61 9.83 9.23
C SER A 161 -10.57 8.68 9.54
N MET A 162 -10.06 7.43 9.54
CA MET A 162 -10.85 6.27 9.95
C MET A 162 -11.27 6.38 11.42
N LEU A 163 -10.35 6.81 12.31
CA LEU A 163 -10.66 7.01 13.73
C LEU A 163 -11.61 8.19 13.96
N SER A 164 -11.57 9.24 13.12
CA SER A 164 -12.49 10.37 13.22
C SER A 164 -13.90 10.07 12.73
N PHE A 165 -14.15 8.90 12.12
CA PHE A 165 -15.47 8.53 11.65
C PHE A 165 -16.51 8.54 12.77
N ILE A 166 -16.18 7.95 13.93
CA ILE A 166 -17.10 7.87 15.07
C ILE A 166 -17.47 9.26 15.61
N PRO A 167 -16.52 10.16 15.98
CA PRO A 167 -16.89 11.48 16.46
C PRO A 167 -17.61 12.32 15.41
N LEU A 168 -17.23 12.22 14.13
CA LEU A 168 -17.96 12.92 13.05
C LEU A 168 -19.38 12.40 12.89
N MET A 169 -19.59 11.09 13.02
CA MET A 169 -20.93 10.49 12.99
C MET A 169 -21.76 10.98 14.18
N VAL A 170 -21.19 11.11 15.38
CA VAL A 170 -21.90 11.67 16.54
C VAL A 170 -22.29 13.13 16.29
N VAL A 171 -21.37 13.95 15.77
CA VAL A 171 -21.65 15.35 15.41
C VAL A 171 -22.72 15.45 14.32
N ALA A 172 -22.66 14.58 13.31
CA ALA A 172 -23.64 14.54 12.22
C ALA A 172 -25.04 14.14 12.70
N LEU A 173 -25.16 13.32 13.75
CA LEU A 173 -26.45 12.92 14.33
C LEU A 173 -26.98 13.89 15.38
N LEU A 174 -26.14 14.82 15.86
CA LEU A 174 -26.49 15.79 16.90
C LEU A 174 -27.76 16.62 16.59
N PRO A 175 -28.01 17.06 15.33
CA PRO A 175 -29.23 17.80 14.98
C PRO A 175 -30.54 17.01 15.16
N LEU A 176 -30.48 15.69 15.31
CA LEU A 176 -31.66 14.88 15.64
C LEU A 176 -32.09 15.03 17.11
N PHE A 177 -31.21 15.56 17.97
CA PHE A 177 -31.41 15.63 19.41
C PHE A 177 -31.43 17.07 19.95
N VAL A 178 -30.86 18.01 19.21
CA VAL A 178 -30.67 19.41 19.64
C VAL A 178 -31.03 20.35 18.51
N ASP A 179 -31.86 21.34 18.82
CA ASP A 179 -32.17 22.43 17.89
C ASP A 179 -30.97 23.38 17.80
N PHE A 180 -30.51 23.64 16.58
CA PHE A 180 -29.40 24.56 16.30
C PHE A 180 -29.94 25.92 15.85
N PRO A 181 -29.22 27.02 16.14
CA PRO A 181 -29.56 28.32 15.58
C PRO A 181 -29.40 28.31 14.04
N GLU A 182 -30.21 29.09 13.33
CA GLU A 182 -30.31 29.08 11.85
C GLU A 182 -28.96 29.23 11.11
N TRP A 183 -27.99 29.93 11.69
CA TRP A 183 -26.67 30.11 11.08
C TRP A 183 -25.81 28.84 11.12
N ALA A 184 -26.08 27.89 12.02
CA ALA A 184 -25.32 26.67 12.21
C ALA A 184 -25.90 25.46 11.47
N GLU A 185 -27.19 25.47 11.13
CA GLU A 185 -27.88 24.39 10.40
C GLU A 185 -27.17 23.95 9.09
N PRO A 186 -26.65 24.86 8.24
CA PRO A 186 -26.00 24.46 7.00
C PRO A 186 -24.71 23.67 7.23
N VAL A 187 -23.97 24.04 8.28
CA VAL A 187 -22.68 23.42 8.63
C VAL A 187 -22.89 22.11 9.38
N MET A 188 -23.97 22.00 10.16
CA MET A 188 -24.35 20.81 10.92
C MET A 188 -25.10 19.77 10.09
N ASN A 189 -25.37 20.04 8.81
CA ASN A 189 -25.96 19.06 7.91
C ASN A 189 -25.10 17.77 7.89
N PRO A 190 -25.67 16.58 8.15
CA PRO A 190 -24.93 15.32 8.21
C PRO A 190 -24.06 15.05 6.97
N PHE A 191 -24.55 15.43 5.78
CA PHE A 191 -23.82 15.26 4.53
C PHE A 191 -22.63 16.20 4.42
N VAL A 192 -22.73 17.42 4.95
CA VAL A 192 -21.63 18.39 4.99
C VAL A 192 -20.58 17.97 6.02
N VAL A 193 -21.01 17.59 7.23
CA VAL A 193 -20.12 17.12 8.30
C VAL A 193 -19.34 15.88 7.84
N MET A 194 -20.00 14.89 7.25
CA MET A 194 -19.33 13.67 6.79
C MET A 194 -18.54 13.89 5.49
N GLY A 195 -19.08 14.67 4.55
CA GLY A 195 -18.47 14.93 3.25
C GLY A 195 -17.23 15.82 3.32
N ALA A 196 -17.22 16.85 4.17
CA ALA A 196 -16.09 17.76 4.34
C ALA A 196 -15.19 17.36 5.51
N GLY A 197 -15.76 16.82 6.59
CA GLY A 197 -15.02 16.49 7.82
C GLY A 197 -13.95 15.42 7.62
N LEU A 198 -14.27 14.31 6.95
CA LEU A 198 -13.32 13.22 6.71
C LEU A 198 -12.13 13.67 5.83
N PRO A 199 -12.32 14.31 4.67
CA PRO A 199 -11.21 14.87 3.89
C PRO A 199 -10.41 15.94 4.64
N ALA A 200 -11.06 16.77 5.46
CA ALA A 200 -10.38 17.80 6.24
C ALA A 200 -9.44 17.17 7.30
N VAL A 201 -9.93 16.18 8.06
CA VAL A 201 -9.11 15.43 9.03
C VAL A 201 -7.93 14.78 8.32
N PHE A 202 -8.18 14.11 7.18
CA PHE A 202 -7.13 13.50 6.36
C PHE A 202 -6.05 14.51 5.97
N ALA A 203 -6.45 15.62 5.34
CA ALA A 203 -5.53 16.61 4.80
C ALA A 203 -4.70 17.26 5.90
N VAL A 204 -5.34 17.65 7.02
CA VAL A 204 -4.66 18.28 8.16
C VAL A 204 -3.66 17.32 8.78
N THR A 205 -4.07 16.09 9.08
CA THR A 205 -3.19 15.10 9.74
C THR A 205 -2.06 14.63 8.84
N ALA A 206 -2.31 14.42 7.54
CA ALA A 206 -1.28 14.12 6.56
C ALA A 206 -0.28 15.28 6.43
N LEU A 207 -0.75 16.53 6.36
CA LEU A 207 0.12 17.70 6.25
C LEU A 207 0.99 17.88 7.50
N LEU A 208 0.41 17.75 8.69
CA LEU A 208 1.14 17.84 9.96
C LEU A 208 2.19 16.73 10.10
N SER A 209 1.81 15.50 9.77
CA SER A 209 2.74 14.35 9.76
C SER A 209 3.88 14.54 8.76
N TYR A 210 3.58 15.02 7.55
CA TYR A 210 4.60 15.32 6.54
C TYR A 210 5.58 16.39 7.01
N ARG A 211 5.08 17.49 7.60
CA ARG A 211 5.93 18.57 8.15
C ARG A 211 6.80 18.09 9.30
N LYS A 212 6.26 17.27 10.20
CA LYS A 212 7.00 16.68 11.33
C LYS A 212 8.13 15.76 10.85
N ASN A 213 7.82 14.85 9.91
CA ASN A 213 8.80 13.90 9.37
C ASN A 213 9.90 14.58 8.56
N ARG A 214 9.59 15.71 7.90
CA ARG A 214 10.61 16.53 7.23
C ARG A 214 11.56 17.21 8.23
N LYS A 215 11.06 17.66 9.39
CA LYS A 215 11.87 18.36 10.40
C LYS A 215 12.80 17.44 11.19
N ASN A 216 12.40 16.18 11.38
CA ASN A 216 13.12 15.23 12.23
C ASN A 216 14.23 14.45 11.51
N ARG A 217 14.44 14.65 10.20
CA ARG A 217 15.56 14.00 9.51
C ARG A 217 16.86 14.79 9.71
N PRO A 218 17.94 14.16 10.21
CA PRO A 218 19.24 14.80 10.23
C PRO A 218 19.63 15.22 8.81
N ALA A 219 20.25 16.38 8.69
CA ALA A 219 20.94 16.76 7.46
C ALA A 219 22.05 15.73 7.26
N GLY A 220 21.84 14.81 6.32
CA GLY A 220 22.89 13.93 5.80
C GLY A 220 23.83 14.74 4.92
#